data_AF-A0A2V6YFZ4-F1
#
_entry.id   AF-A0A2V6YFZ4-F1
#
_cell.length_a   1.000
_cell.length_b   1.000
_cell.length_c   1.000
_cell.angle_alpha   90.00
_cell.angle_beta   90.00
_cell.angle_gamma   90.00
#
_symmetry.space_group_name_H-M   'P 1'
#
loop_
_entity.id
_entity.type
_entity.pdbx_description
1 polymer ?
#
loop_
_entity_poly.entity_id
_entity_poly.type
_entity_poly.pdbx_seq_one_letter_code
_entity_poly.pdbx_strand_id
1 'polypeptide(L)'
;MPVLLRGPGDHEPDPVDAVREPHALGRHPPPRSRHGVTDRHLLSLLIPAVGGQGGGVLLEWIVDAALADGYPAHGTSIPGVAQRTGSTTYYVELSTERAHEQDGAPIFSLYPVPGALDVLLAPEFLEVGRSIELGFPSPARTTIIASTHRLYSIHEKIATGRGIYPIDRLHEAARVLSHKLIAFDALALAREHGTEANAVLLGALAGSGALPLSGDAYREAIRAKGVQVEANLRGFEAGLAVAARGVAEGAGEGSRGFGTPLAPDHSPAPAAPAASAATSPNMVATRPDVERMTGDFPAELRPVLHQAIARLIDYQDRAYAERYLERLRPFIRAGGLELGRIVARHLAVWMTYEDAIRVAQLKTRAGRFERIRRDVGAEAREIVVTDFLKPDLDEIYGVLPYRLVAPFARWAERRWPHGRPALGQHVRTTTVSGYLRVWLLTLLRPLRPISYRAREEHSHIDRWLAAITRCVAWDGALACEVARAAQLVKGYGDVRRRMVGHFDRILETVLRLAEREAATGGDFEASRSLAARYRALVLQGPESETKAATLVAETLGRL
;
A
#
# COMPACT_ATOMS: atom_id res chain seq x y z
N MET A 1 -8.87 15.21 6.26
CA MET A 1 -9.95 16.09 6.77
C MET A 1 -9.63 16.41 8.22
N PRO A 2 -9.77 17.65 8.72
CA PRO A 2 -9.72 17.87 10.16
C PRO A 2 -11.12 17.59 10.72
N VAL A 3 -11.25 16.62 11.62
CA VAL A 3 -12.45 16.49 12.43
C VAL A 3 -12.12 17.13 13.78
N LEU A 4 -12.33 18.44 13.83
CA LEU A 4 -12.45 19.20 15.07
C LEU A 4 -13.90 19.07 15.54
N LEU A 5 -14.11 18.47 16.71
CA LEU A 5 -15.38 18.60 17.41
C LEU A 5 -15.44 20.00 18.04
N ARG A 6 -16.27 20.88 17.47
CA ARG A 6 -16.63 22.16 18.07
C ARG A 6 -17.68 21.92 19.17
N GLY A 7 -17.33 22.24 20.41
CA GLY A 7 -18.29 22.52 21.47
C GLY A 7 -18.75 23.99 21.44
N PRO A 8 -20.00 24.29 21.82
CA PRO A 8 -20.55 25.65 21.76
C PRO A 8 -20.15 26.46 23.00
N GLY A 9 -19.61 27.68 22.78
CA GLY A 9 -19.30 28.64 23.84
C GLY A 9 -17.98 29.37 23.55
N ASP A 10 -18.08 30.68 23.32
CA ASP A 10 -16.95 31.59 23.06
C ASP A 10 -15.91 31.57 24.19
N HIS A 11 -14.65 31.37 23.84
CA HIS A 11 -13.49 32.22 24.16
C HIS A 11 -12.34 31.79 23.25
N GLU A 12 -11.69 32.74 22.57
CA GLU A 12 -10.53 32.51 21.70
C GLU A 12 -9.42 31.75 22.44
N PRO A 13 -8.72 30.79 21.80
CA PRO A 13 -7.55 30.19 22.40
C PRO A 13 -6.35 31.15 22.24
N ASP A 14 -5.87 31.68 23.37
CA ASP A 14 -4.58 32.39 23.43
C ASP A 14 -3.43 31.45 23.03
N PRO A 15 -2.39 31.96 22.33
CA PRO A 15 -1.18 31.21 22.05
C PRO A 15 -0.41 30.97 23.36
N VAL A 16 -0.28 29.70 23.75
CA VAL A 16 0.57 29.34 24.90
C VAL A 16 2.02 29.36 24.45
N ASP A 17 2.72 30.42 24.83
CA ASP A 17 4.18 30.53 24.74
C ASP A 17 4.85 29.27 25.32
N ALA A 18 5.78 28.71 24.56
CA ALA A 18 6.71 27.72 25.05
C ALA A 18 7.62 28.36 26.10
N VAL A 19 7.89 27.60 27.19
CA VAL A 19 8.71 27.95 28.37
C VAL A 19 7.89 28.48 29.55
N ARG A 20 7.13 27.59 30.19
CA ARG A 20 6.85 27.66 31.63
C ARG A 20 6.59 26.25 32.17
N GLU A 21 7.36 25.85 33.18
CA GLU A 21 7.14 24.61 33.93
C GLU A 21 5.72 24.60 34.53
N PRO A 22 4.96 23.49 34.45
CA PRO A 22 3.62 23.46 35.00
C PRO A 22 3.67 23.23 36.51
N HIS A 23 3.65 24.32 37.29
CA HIS A 23 3.17 24.29 38.67
C HIS A 23 1.65 24.46 38.70
N ALA A 24 0.92 23.36 38.75
CA ALA A 24 -0.51 23.38 39.07
C ALA A 24 -0.69 23.68 40.56
N LEU A 25 -1.04 24.92 40.92
CA LEU A 25 -1.57 25.25 42.23
C LEU A 25 -2.99 24.69 42.34
N GLY A 26 -3.12 23.51 42.95
CA GLY A 26 -4.38 22.82 43.16
C GLY A 26 -5.35 23.59 44.07
N ARG A 27 -6.60 23.73 43.61
CA ARG A 27 -7.77 24.05 44.45
C ARG A 27 -8.66 22.82 44.70
N HIS A 28 -8.07 21.64 44.71
CA HIS A 28 -8.70 20.45 45.27
C HIS A 28 -7.95 20.07 46.54
N PRO A 29 -8.63 19.82 47.68
CA PRO A 29 -7.98 19.20 48.81
C PRO A 29 -7.32 17.89 48.33
N PRO A 30 -6.10 17.57 48.79
CA PRO A 30 -5.44 16.35 48.39
C PRO A 30 -6.38 15.16 48.66
N PRO A 31 -6.43 14.15 47.76
CA PRO A 31 -7.22 12.97 48.02
C PRO A 31 -6.77 12.41 49.37
N ARG A 32 -7.72 12.31 50.31
CA ARG A 32 -7.48 11.62 51.59
C ARG A 32 -6.91 10.26 51.22
N SER A 33 -5.68 9.98 51.65
CA SER A 33 -5.06 8.66 51.51
C SER A 33 -6.02 7.65 52.16
N ARG A 34 -6.80 6.95 51.33
CA ARG A 34 -7.57 5.79 51.79
C ARG A 34 -6.52 4.81 52.28
N HIS A 35 -6.51 4.54 53.58
CA HIS A 35 -5.65 3.51 54.15
C HIS A 35 -5.94 2.21 53.41
N GLY A 36 -4.95 1.69 52.67
CA GLY A 36 -5.05 0.44 51.90
C GLY A 36 -4.98 0.54 50.37
N VAL A 37 -4.84 1.74 49.77
CA VAL A 37 -4.50 1.85 48.34
C VAL A 37 -3.00 2.14 48.21
N THR A 38 -2.21 1.13 47.87
CA THR A 38 -0.81 1.29 47.46
C THR A 38 -0.79 1.55 45.95
N ASP A 39 -0.21 2.68 45.52
CA ASP A 39 0.05 2.97 44.10
C ASP A 39 1.18 2.05 43.61
N ARG A 40 0.86 0.79 43.30
CA ARG A 40 1.81 -0.08 42.58
C ARG A 40 2.04 0.50 41.20
N HIS A 41 3.30 0.69 40.84
CA HIS A 41 3.63 1.18 39.52
C HIS A 41 3.30 0.09 38.48
N LEU A 42 2.35 0.38 37.60
CA LEU A 42 1.92 -0.48 36.51
C LEU A 42 2.62 -0.07 35.21
N LEU A 43 3.01 -1.06 34.41
CA LEU A 43 3.49 -0.85 33.04
C LEU A 43 2.37 -1.18 32.05
N SER A 44 2.21 -0.32 31.06
CA SER A 44 1.21 -0.40 30.01
C SER A 44 1.84 -0.78 28.66
N LEU A 45 1.33 -1.84 28.03
CA LEU A 45 1.81 -2.35 26.75
C LEU A 45 0.67 -2.45 25.75
N LEU A 46 0.87 -1.89 24.56
CA LEU A 46 -0.08 -1.90 23.45
C LEU A 46 0.49 -2.68 22.27
N ILE A 47 -0.31 -3.60 21.73
CA ILE A 47 0.00 -4.38 20.53
C ILE A 47 -1.07 -4.07 19.48
N PRO A 48 -0.86 -3.06 18.61
CA PRO A 48 -1.75 -2.81 17.50
C PRO A 48 -1.40 -3.76 16.37
N ALA A 49 -2.35 -4.61 15.96
CA ALA A 49 -2.10 -5.65 14.97
C ALA A 49 -3.17 -5.67 13.89
N VAL A 50 -2.76 -5.91 12.65
CA VAL A 50 -3.70 -6.24 11.57
C VAL A 50 -4.22 -7.66 11.79
N GLY A 51 -5.53 -7.89 11.59
CA GLY A 51 -6.13 -9.22 11.75
C GLY A 51 -5.33 -10.31 11.02
N GLY A 52 -4.94 -11.36 11.74
CA GLY A 52 -4.10 -12.46 11.24
C GLY A 52 -2.60 -12.32 11.47
N GLN A 53 -2.12 -11.24 12.10
CA GLN A 53 -0.70 -11.07 12.45
C GLN A 53 -0.32 -11.74 13.77
N GLY A 54 -1.28 -12.28 14.54
CA GLY A 54 -1.01 -12.99 15.78
C GLY A 54 -0.73 -12.10 17.00
N GLY A 55 -1.26 -10.87 17.03
CA GLY A 55 -1.18 -10.02 18.23
C GLY A 55 -1.77 -10.68 19.50
N GLY A 56 -2.76 -11.57 19.35
CA GLY A 56 -3.28 -12.36 20.47
C GLY A 56 -2.27 -13.37 21.00
N VAL A 57 -1.45 -13.96 20.13
CA VAL A 57 -0.37 -14.88 20.54
C VAL A 57 0.69 -14.12 21.35
N LEU A 58 1.05 -12.90 20.91
CA LEU A 58 1.94 -12.03 21.66
C LEU A 58 1.37 -11.64 23.02
N LEU A 59 0.09 -11.23 23.08
CA LEU A 59 -0.60 -10.91 24.33
C LEU A 59 -0.53 -12.09 25.31
N GLU A 60 -0.91 -13.28 24.86
CA GLU A 60 -0.90 -14.50 25.68
C GLU A 60 0.52 -14.82 26.18
N TRP A 61 1.53 -14.83 25.31
CA TRP A 61 2.90 -15.10 25.74
C TRP A 61 3.43 -14.08 26.76
N ILE A 62 3.08 -12.80 26.62
CA ILE A 62 3.52 -11.76 27.57
C ILE A 62 2.84 -11.95 28.93
N VAL A 63 1.53 -12.19 28.95
CA VAL A 63 0.79 -12.43 30.20
C VAL A 63 1.26 -13.73 30.86
N ASP A 64 1.40 -14.82 30.11
CA ASP A 64 1.88 -16.10 30.63
C ASP A 64 3.31 -15.99 31.18
N ALA A 65 4.20 -15.25 30.49
CA ALA A 65 5.55 -14.98 30.99
C ALA A 65 5.53 -14.15 32.28
N ALA A 66 4.69 -13.12 32.36
CA ALA A 66 4.57 -12.30 33.56
C ALA A 66 4.10 -13.12 34.77
N LEU A 67 3.06 -13.93 34.58
CA LEU A 67 2.51 -14.80 35.63
C LEU A 67 3.52 -15.87 36.05
N ALA A 68 4.24 -16.48 35.10
CA ALA A 68 5.28 -17.46 35.39
C ALA A 68 6.44 -16.87 36.21
N ASP A 69 6.77 -15.59 36.00
CA ASP A 69 7.79 -14.88 36.77
C ASP A 69 7.23 -14.20 38.04
N GLY A 70 5.96 -14.45 38.38
CA GLY A 70 5.32 -13.98 39.61
C GLY A 70 4.84 -12.53 39.59
N TYR A 71 4.78 -11.88 38.43
CA TYR A 71 4.21 -10.54 38.28
C TYR A 71 2.71 -10.61 37.95
N PRO A 72 1.84 -9.96 38.73
CA PRO A 72 0.45 -9.76 38.34
C PRO A 72 0.35 -9.06 36.99
N ALA A 73 -0.40 -9.64 36.07
CA ALA A 73 -0.65 -9.07 34.75
C ALA A 73 -2.08 -9.33 34.28
N HIS A 74 -2.59 -8.43 33.45
CA HIS A 74 -3.89 -8.56 32.80
C HIS A 74 -3.78 -8.17 31.33
N GLY A 75 -4.48 -8.92 30.48
CA GLY A 75 -4.55 -8.66 29.05
C GLY A 75 -5.99 -8.55 28.59
N THR A 76 -6.28 -7.58 27.74
CA THR A 76 -7.57 -7.42 27.06
C THR A 76 -7.37 -7.22 25.56
N SER A 77 -8.39 -7.55 24.77
CA SER A 77 -8.34 -7.36 23.32
C SER A 77 -9.64 -6.76 22.81
N ILE A 78 -9.52 -5.80 21.91
CA ILE A 78 -10.63 -5.16 21.21
C ILE A 78 -10.50 -5.56 19.73
N PRO A 79 -11.34 -6.48 19.24
CA PRO A 79 -11.29 -6.90 17.84
C PRO A 79 -11.63 -5.73 16.92
N GLY A 80 -10.85 -5.57 15.85
CA GLY A 80 -11.19 -4.62 14.79
C GLY A 80 -12.50 -4.99 14.10
N VAL A 81 -13.27 -3.99 13.66
CA VAL A 81 -14.59 -4.17 13.00
C VAL A 81 -14.54 -4.96 11.68
N ALA A 82 -13.36 -5.19 11.11
CA ALA A 82 -13.22 -5.98 9.89
C ALA A 82 -11.80 -6.56 9.69
N GLN A 83 -11.74 -7.75 9.08
CA GLN A 83 -10.48 -8.42 8.75
C GLN A 83 -9.67 -7.58 7.74
N ARG A 84 -8.42 -7.28 8.08
CA ARG A 84 -7.44 -6.52 7.26
C ARG A 84 -7.78 -5.04 6.99
N THR A 85 -8.85 -4.52 7.58
CA THR A 85 -9.24 -3.10 7.49
C THR A 85 -9.30 -2.41 8.85
N GLY A 86 -9.56 -3.16 9.92
CA GLY A 86 -9.42 -2.68 11.30
C GLY A 86 -8.12 -3.15 11.94
N SER A 87 -7.52 -2.27 12.74
CA SER A 87 -6.54 -2.68 13.75
C SER A 87 -7.26 -3.43 14.85
N THR A 88 -6.77 -4.61 15.20
CA THR A 88 -7.11 -5.27 16.46
C THR A 88 -6.11 -4.79 17.50
N THR A 89 -6.63 -4.24 18.59
CA THR A 89 -5.82 -3.72 19.68
C THR A 89 -5.75 -4.74 20.79
N TYR A 90 -4.56 -5.15 21.18
CA TYR A 90 -4.32 -5.93 22.39
C TYR A 90 -3.63 -5.03 23.42
N TYR A 91 -4.13 -5.01 24.64
CA TYR A 91 -3.62 -4.17 25.72
C TYR A 91 -3.24 -5.05 26.90
N VAL A 92 -2.04 -4.86 27.43
CA VAL A 92 -1.52 -5.57 28.60
C VAL A 92 -1.14 -4.54 29.65
N GLU A 93 -1.54 -4.78 30.89
CA GLU A 93 -0.93 -4.13 32.05
C GLU A 93 -0.26 -5.17 32.93
N LEU A 94 0.89 -4.80 33.49
CA LEU A 94 1.59 -5.62 34.46
C LEU A 94 2.09 -4.76 35.63
N SER A 95 2.11 -5.37 36.81
CA SER A 95 2.75 -4.79 37.99
C SER A 95 4.27 -4.83 37.82
N THR A 96 4.96 -3.79 38.29
CA THR A 96 6.43 -3.79 38.43
C THR A 96 6.93 -4.55 39.66
N GLU A 97 6.01 -4.94 40.55
CA GLU A 97 6.30 -5.71 41.76
C GLU A 97 5.71 -7.12 41.64
N ARG A 98 6.44 -8.12 42.14
CA ARG A 98 5.96 -9.51 42.23
C ARG A 98 4.83 -9.61 43.27
N ALA A 99 3.92 -10.54 43.08
CA ALA A 99 2.83 -10.78 44.03
C ALA A 99 3.38 -11.30 45.37
N HIS A 100 2.95 -10.68 46.47
CA HIS A 100 3.17 -11.19 47.83
C HIS A 100 1.85 -11.68 48.45
N GLU A 101 1.89 -12.65 49.37
CA GLU A 101 0.69 -13.26 49.95
C GLU A 101 -0.20 -12.29 50.74
N GLN A 102 0.37 -11.18 51.22
CA GLN A 102 -0.31 -10.15 52.00
C GLN A 102 -0.90 -9.02 51.15
N ASP A 103 -0.67 -9.07 49.85
CA ASP A 103 -0.98 -8.00 48.93
C ASP A 103 -2.35 -8.20 48.28
N GLY A 104 -3.18 -7.16 48.30
CA GLY A 104 -4.42 -7.15 47.52
C GLY A 104 -4.14 -7.27 46.02
N ALA A 105 -5.11 -7.82 45.28
CA ALA A 105 -5.01 -7.93 43.83
C ALA A 105 -4.99 -6.51 43.20
N PRO A 106 -4.01 -6.18 42.33
CA PRO A 106 -3.97 -4.89 41.65
C PRO A 106 -5.18 -4.72 40.73
N ILE A 107 -5.64 -3.49 40.58
CA ILE A 107 -6.72 -3.12 39.65
C ILE A 107 -6.08 -2.62 38.36
N PHE A 108 -6.38 -3.29 37.26
CA PHE A 108 -5.87 -2.95 35.93
C PHE A 108 -6.88 -2.15 35.13
N SER A 109 -6.39 -1.21 34.33
CA SER A 109 -7.16 -0.57 33.26
C SER A 109 -7.41 -1.55 32.12
N LEU A 110 -8.50 -1.32 31.39
CA LEU A 110 -8.82 -2.05 30.16
C LEU A 110 -8.46 -1.25 28.90
N TYR A 111 -7.93 -0.04 29.06
CA TYR A 111 -7.65 0.87 27.96
C TYR A 111 -6.30 1.58 28.13
N PRO A 112 -5.52 1.74 27.04
CA PRO A 112 -4.32 2.55 27.06
C PRO A 112 -4.69 4.03 27.25
N VAL A 113 -3.90 4.73 28.05
CA VAL A 113 -4.04 6.17 28.25
C VAL A 113 -3.12 6.91 27.28
N PRO A 114 -3.64 7.82 26.42
CA PRO A 114 -2.82 8.64 25.55
C PRO A 114 -1.69 9.37 26.29
N GLY A 115 -0.48 9.33 25.72
CA GLY A 115 0.73 9.92 26.29
C GLY A 115 1.34 9.16 27.48
N ALA A 116 0.66 8.13 27.99
CA ALA A 116 1.09 7.39 29.17
C ALA A 116 1.46 5.92 28.87
N LEU A 117 1.64 5.55 27.59
CA LEU A 117 2.00 4.20 27.18
C LEU A 117 3.48 3.90 27.43
N ASP A 118 3.81 2.78 28.07
CA ASP A 118 5.21 2.36 28.30
C ASP A 118 5.81 1.63 27.10
N VAL A 119 5.06 0.71 26.52
CA VAL A 119 5.54 -0.11 25.40
C VAL A 119 4.52 -0.13 24.26
N LEU A 120 4.99 0.17 23.05
CA LEU A 120 4.25 -0.07 21.82
C LEU A 120 4.94 -1.19 21.04
N LEU A 121 4.33 -2.37 21.01
CA LEU A 121 4.83 -3.54 20.29
C LEU A 121 4.03 -3.73 18.99
N ALA A 122 4.52 -3.24 17.87
CA ALA A 122 3.78 -3.21 16.60
C ALA A 122 4.28 -4.29 15.62
N PRO A 123 3.48 -5.34 15.33
CA PRO A 123 3.83 -6.31 14.30
C PRO A 123 3.85 -5.76 12.88
N GLU A 124 3.28 -4.58 12.62
CA GLU A 124 3.31 -3.92 11.30
C GLU A 124 3.56 -2.41 11.50
N PHE A 125 4.43 -1.82 10.68
CA PHE A 125 4.95 -0.48 10.94
C PHE A 125 3.89 0.62 10.85
N LEU A 126 2.92 0.52 9.93
CA LEU A 126 1.85 1.50 9.76
C LEU A 126 0.95 1.61 11.00
N GLU A 127 0.87 0.55 11.80
CA GLU A 127 0.18 0.59 13.09
C GLU A 127 0.89 1.49 14.12
N VAL A 128 2.20 1.71 13.98
CA VAL A 128 2.92 2.74 14.73
C VAL A 128 2.40 4.12 14.35
N GLY A 129 2.20 4.37 13.05
CA GLY A 129 1.67 5.64 12.54
C GLY A 129 0.28 5.93 13.06
N ARG A 130 -0.61 4.93 13.05
CA ARG A 130 -1.94 5.04 13.64
C ARG A 130 -1.89 5.30 15.14
N SER A 131 -0.98 4.64 15.86
CA SER A 131 -0.82 4.83 17.30
C SER A 131 -0.31 6.24 17.65
N ILE A 132 0.58 6.78 16.81
CA ILE A 132 1.03 8.17 16.85
C ILE A 132 -0.13 9.14 16.63
N GLU A 133 -0.96 8.93 15.60
CA GLU A 133 -2.13 9.77 15.31
C GLU A 133 -3.14 9.78 16.47
N LEU A 134 -3.25 8.66 17.21
CA LEU A 134 -4.09 8.54 18.40
C LEU A 134 -3.44 9.11 19.67
N GLY A 135 -2.18 9.56 19.61
CA GLY A 135 -1.47 10.15 20.73
C GLY A 135 -1.07 9.16 21.82
N PHE A 136 -0.98 7.86 21.52
CA PHE A 136 -0.57 6.86 22.51
C PHE A 136 0.90 6.97 22.93
N PRO A 137 1.88 6.94 22.00
CA PRO A 137 3.28 7.01 22.38
C PRO A 137 3.68 8.44 22.79
N SER A 138 4.62 8.52 23.73
CA SER A 138 5.20 9.75 24.23
C SER A 138 6.74 9.67 24.23
N PRO A 139 7.45 10.73 23.81
CA PRO A 139 8.91 10.80 23.90
C PRO A 139 9.45 10.63 25.32
N ALA A 140 8.64 10.91 26.34
CA ALA A 140 9.07 10.90 27.74
C ALA A 140 9.22 9.48 28.32
N ARG A 141 8.53 8.47 27.77
CA ARG A 141 8.52 7.12 28.37
C ARG A 141 8.40 5.96 27.39
N THR A 142 7.81 6.15 26.21
CA THR A 142 7.39 5.01 25.39
C THR A 142 8.57 4.36 24.67
N THR A 143 8.74 3.06 24.86
CA THR A 143 9.58 2.21 24.01
C THR A 143 8.75 1.64 22.87
N ILE A 144 9.07 2.00 21.63
CA ILE A 144 8.45 1.44 20.43
C ILE A 144 9.32 0.29 19.91
N ILE A 145 8.72 -0.88 19.74
CA ILE A 145 9.33 -2.07 19.13
C ILE A 145 8.45 -2.45 17.94
N ALA A 146 8.97 -2.36 16.73
CA ALA A 146 8.14 -2.50 15.53
C ALA A 146 8.79 -3.29 14.42
N SER A 147 7.99 -4.10 13.73
CA SER A 147 8.40 -4.70 12.46
C SER A 147 8.28 -3.68 11.33
N THR A 148 9.34 -3.47 10.56
CA THR A 148 9.36 -2.54 9.40
C THR A 148 8.85 -3.19 8.11
N HIS A 149 8.53 -4.49 8.15
CA HIS A 149 7.96 -5.18 7.01
C HIS A 149 6.66 -4.49 6.60
N ARG A 150 6.39 -4.46 5.29
CA ARG A 150 5.31 -3.64 4.77
C ARG A 150 4.15 -4.46 4.23
N LEU A 151 2.97 -4.25 4.81
CA LEU A 151 1.71 -4.77 4.29
C LEU A 151 0.81 -3.60 3.91
N TYR A 152 0.72 -3.30 2.61
CA TYR A 152 -0.09 -2.19 2.12
C TYR A 152 -1.55 -2.31 2.59
N SER A 153 -2.00 -1.29 3.31
CA SER A 153 -3.37 -1.14 3.79
C SER A 153 -4.34 -1.04 2.60
N ILE A 154 -5.62 -1.30 2.86
CA ILE A 154 -6.66 -1.08 1.83
C ILE A 154 -6.65 0.37 1.37
N HIS A 155 -6.46 1.34 2.27
CA HIS A 155 -6.35 2.76 1.94
C HIS A 155 -5.23 3.04 0.92
N GLU A 156 -4.06 2.44 1.11
CA GLU A 156 -2.93 2.59 0.16
C GLU A 156 -3.22 1.91 -1.19
N LYS A 157 -4.04 0.84 -1.20
CA LYS A 157 -4.40 0.08 -2.41
C LYS A 157 -5.53 0.70 -3.23
N ILE A 158 -6.49 1.38 -2.59
CA ILE A 158 -7.65 1.97 -3.26
C ILE A 158 -7.37 3.35 -3.84
N ALA A 159 -6.32 4.02 -3.38
CA ALA A 159 -5.93 5.32 -3.92
C ALA A 159 -5.55 5.21 -5.40
N THR A 160 -6.10 6.11 -6.23
CA THR A 160 -5.86 6.13 -7.68
C THR A 160 -4.41 6.50 -8.04
N GLY A 161 -3.77 7.29 -7.16
CA GLY A 161 -2.41 7.81 -7.28
C GLY A 161 -1.35 7.03 -6.52
N ARG A 162 -0.30 7.73 -6.07
CA ARG A 162 0.64 7.19 -5.06
C ARG A 162 -0.05 7.22 -3.71
N GLY A 163 -0.80 6.18 -3.40
CA GLY A 163 -1.43 5.99 -2.09
C GLY A 163 -0.50 5.50 -1.00
N ILE A 164 0.68 4.99 -1.38
CA ILE A 164 1.66 4.40 -0.48
C ILE A 164 2.27 5.49 0.42
N TYR A 165 2.14 5.32 1.74
CA TYR A 165 2.73 6.26 2.69
C TYR A 165 4.26 6.24 2.62
N PRO A 166 4.97 7.38 2.71
CA PRO A 166 6.43 7.37 2.77
C PRO A 166 6.91 6.73 4.09
N ILE A 167 7.63 5.61 3.99
CA ILE A 167 8.10 4.87 5.18
C ILE A 167 9.11 5.69 5.99
N ASP A 168 9.93 6.50 5.31
CA ASP A 168 10.96 7.34 5.94
C ASP A 168 10.35 8.38 6.88
N ARG A 169 9.21 8.97 6.48
CA ARG A 169 8.48 9.92 7.33
C ARG A 169 7.90 9.25 8.57
N LEU A 170 7.46 8.00 8.43
CA LEU A 170 6.96 7.23 9.55
C LEU A 170 8.08 6.83 10.51
N HIS A 171 9.25 6.46 9.99
CA HIS A 171 10.46 6.25 10.79
C HIS A 171 10.86 7.51 11.57
N GLU A 172 10.87 8.67 10.91
CA GLU A 172 11.18 9.94 11.55
C GLU A 172 10.17 10.26 12.67
N ALA A 173 8.87 10.12 12.40
CA ALA A 173 7.83 10.33 13.40
C ALA A 173 7.94 9.38 14.59
N ALA A 174 8.18 8.08 14.34
CA ALA A 174 8.38 7.10 15.40
C ALA A 174 9.62 7.41 16.26
N ARG A 175 10.69 7.92 15.65
CA ARG A 175 11.90 8.33 16.37
C ARG A 175 11.66 9.56 17.25
N VAL A 176 10.89 10.54 16.76
CA VAL A 176 10.60 11.77 17.50
C VAL A 176 9.61 11.52 18.64
N LEU A 177 8.64 10.62 18.45
CA LEU A 177 7.54 10.39 19.39
C LEU A 177 7.74 9.19 20.32
N SER A 178 8.96 8.67 20.43
CA SER A 178 9.33 7.62 21.37
C SER A 178 10.54 7.99 22.20
N HIS A 179 10.59 7.43 23.40
CA HIS A 179 11.80 7.45 24.23
C HIS A 179 12.88 6.55 23.63
N LYS A 180 12.47 5.38 23.13
CA LYS A 180 13.36 4.40 22.49
C LYS A 180 12.65 3.75 21.31
N LEU A 181 13.34 3.62 20.18
CA LEU A 181 12.84 2.94 18.98
C LEU A 181 13.71 1.74 18.63
N ILE A 182 13.10 0.55 18.56
CA ILE A 182 13.68 -0.68 18.03
C ILE A 182 12.85 -1.08 16.81
N ALA A 183 13.32 -0.75 15.61
CA ALA A 183 12.62 -1.01 14.35
C ALA A 183 13.48 -1.84 13.40
N PHE A 184 12.97 -2.97 12.93
CA PHE A 184 13.68 -3.90 12.05
C PHE A 184 12.71 -4.80 11.27
N ASP A 185 13.15 -5.47 10.21
CA ASP A 185 12.28 -6.38 9.45
C ASP A 185 12.12 -7.73 10.16
N ALA A 186 11.21 -7.77 11.13
CA ALA A 186 10.94 -9.00 11.91
C ALA A 186 10.42 -10.15 11.04
N LEU A 187 9.76 -9.86 9.91
CA LEU A 187 9.24 -10.89 9.01
C LEU A 187 10.37 -11.53 8.19
N ALA A 188 11.33 -10.72 7.71
CA ALA A 188 12.53 -11.22 7.05
C ALA A 188 13.36 -12.09 8.01
N LEU A 189 13.57 -11.61 9.24
CA LEU A 189 14.31 -12.37 10.26
C LEU A 189 13.59 -13.67 10.64
N ALA A 190 12.27 -13.64 10.76
CA ALA A 190 11.48 -14.84 11.02
C ALA A 190 11.63 -15.89 9.90
N ARG A 191 11.65 -15.45 8.63
CA ARG A 191 11.86 -16.35 7.48
C ARG A 191 13.25 -16.99 7.49
N GLU A 192 14.29 -16.22 7.84
CA GLU A 192 15.66 -16.73 7.95
C GLU A 192 15.78 -17.87 8.98
N HIS A 193 15.05 -17.75 10.09
CA HIS A 193 15.07 -18.74 11.18
C HIS A 193 13.97 -19.81 11.10
N GLY A 194 13.16 -19.79 10.04
CA GLY A 194 12.06 -20.72 9.82
C GLY A 194 11.01 -20.66 10.94
N THR A 195 10.56 -19.46 11.28
CA THR A 195 9.63 -19.16 12.38
C THR A 195 8.67 -18.02 12.01
N GLU A 196 7.87 -17.57 12.95
CA GLU A 196 6.90 -16.47 12.79
C GLU A 196 7.41 -15.15 13.38
N ALA A 197 6.97 -14.03 12.82
CA ALA A 197 7.37 -12.69 13.26
C ALA A 197 7.05 -12.41 14.74
N ASN A 198 6.02 -13.06 15.29
CA ASN A 198 5.63 -12.92 16.70
C ASN A 198 6.73 -13.39 17.65
N ALA A 199 7.38 -14.53 17.36
CA ALA A 199 8.45 -15.03 18.20
C ALA A 199 9.64 -14.06 18.23
N VAL A 200 9.97 -13.51 17.06
CA VAL A 200 11.04 -12.52 16.91
C VAL A 200 10.71 -11.21 17.66
N LEU A 201 9.48 -10.71 17.55
CA LEU A 201 9.05 -9.51 18.26
C LEU A 201 9.01 -9.71 19.79
N LEU A 202 8.61 -10.88 20.26
CA LEU A 202 8.67 -11.25 21.68
C LEU A 202 10.13 -11.25 22.19
N GLY A 203 11.05 -11.81 21.39
CA GLY A 203 12.48 -11.76 21.68
C GLY A 203 13.01 -10.33 21.77
N ALA A 204 12.64 -9.47 20.82
CA ALA A 204 13.03 -8.07 20.83
C ALA A 204 12.45 -7.32 22.04
N LEU A 205 11.22 -7.64 22.48
CA LEU A 205 10.64 -7.13 23.72
C LEU A 205 11.48 -7.54 24.93
N ALA A 206 11.81 -8.82 25.07
CA ALA A 206 12.65 -9.31 26.17
C ALA A 206 14.03 -8.64 26.18
N GLY A 207 14.67 -8.51 25.02
CA GLY A 207 16.00 -7.92 24.90
C GLY A 207 16.01 -6.39 25.03
N SER A 208 14.84 -5.74 24.92
CA SER A 208 14.73 -4.29 25.08
C SER A 208 14.91 -3.83 26.53
N GLY A 209 14.66 -4.74 27.50
CA GLY A 209 14.60 -4.44 28.93
C GLY A 209 13.38 -3.63 29.36
N ALA A 210 12.36 -3.46 28.49
CA ALA A 210 11.21 -2.62 28.78
C ALA A 210 10.25 -3.20 29.83
N LEU A 211 10.26 -4.53 30.03
CA LEU A 211 9.48 -5.21 31.06
C LEU A 211 10.41 -5.88 32.08
N PRO A 212 10.04 -5.95 33.38
CA PRO A 212 10.84 -6.56 34.44
C PRO A 212 10.77 -8.09 34.46
N LEU A 213 10.69 -8.71 33.28
CA LEU A 213 10.55 -10.16 33.11
C LEU A 213 11.89 -10.79 32.73
N SER A 214 12.18 -11.95 33.31
CA SER A 214 13.36 -12.74 32.96
C SER A 214 13.21 -13.35 31.56
N GLY A 215 14.35 -13.50 30.86
CA GLY A 215 14.38 -14.18 29.56
C GLY A 215 13.83 -15.60 29.62
N ASP A 216 14.02 -16.29 30.74
CA ASP A 216 13.55 -17.66 30.93
C ASP A 216 12.02 -17.74 31.07
N ALA A 217 11.37 -16.73 31.66
CA ALA A 217 9.92 -16.66 31.71
C ALA A 217 9.29 -16.61 30.31
N TYR A 218 9.88 -15.85 29.38
CA TYR A 218 9.44 -15.84 27.98
C TYR A 218 9.63 -17.19 27.30
N ARG A 219 10.76 -17.87 27.53
CA ARG A 219 11.03 -19.20 26.98
C ARG A 219 10.04 -20.24 27.51
N GLU A 220 9.72 -20.18 28.80
CA GLU A 220 8.70 -21.04 29.41
C GLU A 220 7.31 -20.77 28.84
N ALA A 221 6.92 -19.50 28.64
CA ALA A 221 5.65 -19.16 27.99
C ALA A 221 5.55 -19.74 26.56
N ILE A 222 6.65 -19.71 25.78
CA ILE A 222 6.70 -20.35 24.47
C ILE A 222 6.53 -21.88 24.59
N ARG A 223 7.26 -22.52 25.51
CA ARG A 223 7.21 -23.97 25.73
C ARG A 223 5.82 -24.43 26.17
N ALA A 224 5.18 -23.70 27.08
CA ALA A 224 3.86 -24.01 27.63
C ALA A 224 2.76 -24.05 26.56
N LYS A 225 2.86 -23.22 25.51
CA LYS A 225 1.89 -23.28 24.39
C LYS A 225 2.02 -24.53 23.53
N GLY A 226 3.18 -25.19 23.50
CA GLY A 226 3.38 -26.47 22.80
C GLY A 226 3.32 -26.43 21.27
N VAL A 227 3.14 -25.26 20.65
CA VAL A 227 3.04 -25.12 19.18
C VAL A 227 4.38 -24.65 18.61
N GLN A 228 4.97 -25.45 17.72
CA GLN A 228 6.22 -25.12 17.00
C GLN A 228 7.34 -24.59 17.91
N VAL A 229 7.47 -25.17 19.11
CA VAL A 229 8.30 -24.66 20.21
C VAL A 229 9.73 -24.35 19.75
N GLU A 230 10.41 -25.30 19.11
CA GLU A 230 11.79 -25.12 18.66
C GLU A 230 11.95 -23.98 17.64
N ALA A 231 10.99 -23.82 16.73
CA ALA A 231 11.01 -22.72 15.76
C ALA A 231 10.78 -21.36 16.44
N ASN A 232 9.82 -21.31 17.36
CA ASN A 232 9.52 -20.10 18.13
C ASN A 232 10.69 -19.70 19.03
N LEU A 233 11.36 -20.66 19.69
CA LEU A 233 12.55 -20.38 20.50
C LEU A 233 13.70 -19.83 19.65
N ARG A 234 13.96 -20.39 18.45
CA ARG A 234 14.96 -19.82 17.53
C ARG A 234 14.63 -18.38 17.14
N GLY A 235 13.36 -18.10 16.85
CA GLY A 235 12.89 -16.75 16.54
C GLY A 235 13.06 -15.79 17.72
N PHE A 236 12.70 -16.24 18.92
CA PHE A 236 12.89 -15.50 20.14
C PHE A 236 14.35 -15.12 20.38
N GLU A 237 15.29 -16.06 20.26
CA GLU A 237 16.71 -15.75 20.43
C GLU A 237 17.23 -14.76 19.37
N ALA A 238 16.77 -14.89 18.12
CA ALA A 238 17.11 -13.95 17.05
C ALA A 238 16.62 -12.52 17.37
N GLY A 239 15.38 -12.39 17.85
CA GLY A 239 14.82 -11.11 18.30
C GLY A 239 15.55 -10.53 19.52
N LEU A 240 15.89 -11.38 20.49
CA LEU A 240 16.63 -11.01 21.70
C LEU A 240 17.98 -10.37 21.35
N ALA A 241 18.71 -10.97 20.40
CA ALA A 241 19.98 -10.46 19.93
C ALA A 241 19.88 -9.09 19.24
N VAL A 242 18.80 -8.84 18.49
CA VAL A 242 18.56 -7.53 17.83
C VAL A 242 18.46 -6.41 18.86
N ALA A 243 17.65 -6.61 19.90
CA ALA A 243 17.43 -5.59 20.92
C ALA A 243 18.65 -5.40 21.84
N ALA A 244 19.37 -6.48 22.17
CA ALA A 244 20.58 -6.42 23.00
C ALA A 244 21.73 -5.63 22.34
N ARG A 245 21.91 -5.75 21.02
CA ARG A 245 22.90 -4.94 20.27
C ARG A 245 22.57 -3.45 20.31
N GLY A 246 21.30 -3.09 20.25
CA GLY A 246 20.85 -1.69 20.35
C GLY A 246 21.01 -1.07 21.75
N VAL A 247 21.10 -1.89 22.81
CA VAL A 247 21.37 -1.41 24.19
C VAL A 247 22.87 -1.16 24.40
N ALA A 248 23.73 -1.98 23.81
CA ALA A 248 25.19 -1.86 23.96
C ALA A 248 25.78 -0.60 23.28
N GLU A 249 25.17 -0.14 22.18
CA GLU A 249 25.61 1.07 21.46
C GLU A 249 25.02 2.38 22.05
N GLY A 250 24.01 2.29 22.92
CA GLY A 250 23.25 3.43 23.46
C GLY A 250 23.70 3.98 24.82
N ALA A 251 24.78 3.45 25.41
CA ALA A 251 25.28 3.87 26.74
C ALA A 251 26.21 5.10 26.71
N GLY A 252 26.37 5.77 25.57
CA GLY A 252 27.08 7.05 25.44
C GLY A 252 26.11 8.22 25.28
N GLU A 253 26.30 9.29 26.05
CA GLU A 253 25.53 10.54 26.01
C GLU A 253 25.26 11.02 24.56
N GLY A 254 24.00 11.37 24.28
CA GLY A 254 23.56 11.96 23.02
C GLY A 254 23.33 10.92 21.91
N SER A 255 22.28 10.10 22.06
CA SER A 255 21.88 9.05 21.12
C SER A 255 21.78 9.54 19.67
N ARG A 256 22.86 9.32 18.92
CA ARG A 256 22.83 9.10 17.47
C ARG A 256 22.33 7.68 17.27
N GLY A 257 21.01 7.52 17.15
CA GLY A 257 20.39 6.23 16.85
C GLY A 257 20.99 5.64 15.58
N PHE A 258 21.78 4.58 15.74
CA PHE A 258 22.32 3.79 14.65
C PHE A 258 21.21 2.86 14.15
N GLY A 259 20.47 3.33 13.16
CA GLY A 259 19.90 2.46 12.14
C GLY A 259 20.67 2.78 10.88
N THR A 260 21.66 1.95 10.50
CA THR A 260 22.14 2.02 9.12
C THR A 260 20.89 1.90 8.25
N PRO A 261 20.58 2.87 7.37
CA PRO A 261 19.80 2.50 6.21
C PRO A 261 20.63 1.38 5.58
N LEU A 262 20.14 0.15 5.56
CA LEU A 262 20.51 -0.72 4.45
C LEU A 262 20.32 0.19 3.23
N ALA A 263 21.44 0.49 2.56
CA ALA A 263 21.57 1.52 1.53
C ALA A 263 20.27 1.59 0.74
N PRO A 264 19.74 2.79 0.40
CA PRO A 264 18.44 2.91 -0.27
C PRO A 264 18.42 1.87 -1.36
N ASP A 265 17.68 0.79 -1.11
CA ASP A 265 17.74 -0.32 -2.01
C ASP A 265 16.99 0.21 -3.22
N HIS A 266 17.76 0.67 -4.20
CA HIS A 266 17.27 0.96 -5.53
C HIS A 266 16.82 -0.35 -6.19
N SER A 267 16.83 -1.48 -5.48
CA SER A 267 15.93 -2.58 -5.78
C SER A 267 14.51 -2.04 -5.91
N PRO A 268 13.91 -2.17 -7.11
CA PRO A 268 12.53 -1.77 -7.31
C PRO A 268 11.68 -2.49 -6.27
N ALA A 269 10.77 -1.73 -5.62
CA ALA A 269 9.65 -2.27 -4.83
C ALA A 269 9.28 -3.64 -5.36
N PRO A 270 9.24 -4.71 -4.51
CA PRO A 270 9.36 -6.10 -4.95
C PRO A 270 8.61 -6.22 -6.25
N ALA A 271 9.39 -6.30 -7.34
CA ALA A 271 8.82 -6.48 -8.66
C ALA A 271 7.84 -7.62 -8.45
N ALA A 272 6.55 -7.42 -8.75
CA ALA A 272 5.62 -8.52 -8.88
C ALA A 272 6.42 -9.61 -9.59
N PRO A 273 6.74 -10.74 -8.91
CA PRO A 273 7.95 -11.50 -9.16
C PRO A 273 8.03 -11.65 -10.64
N ALA A 274 9.10 -11.07 -11.23
CA ALA A 274 9.37 -11.11 -12.65
C ALA A 274 8.92 -12.48 -13.08
N ALA A 275 7.81 -12.53 -13.83
CA ALA A 275 7.15 -13.78 -14.11
C ALA A 275 8.26 -14.63 -14.71
N SER A 276 8.70 -15.62 -13.93
CA SER A 276 9.74 -16.54 -14.33
C SER A 276 9.32 -16.94 -15.73
N ALA A 277 10.23 -16.68 -16.67
CA ALA A 277 10.14 -17.18 -18.02
C ALA A 277 10.18 -18.70 -17.91
N ALA A 278 9.04 -19.27 -17.55
CA ALA A 278 8.76 -20.67 -17.40
C ALA A 278 7.43 -20.90 -18.12
N THR A 279 7.63 -21.06 -19.43
CA THR A 279 6.95 -22.04 -20.28
C THR A 279 5.46 -21.82 -20.56
N SER A 280 5.20 -20.98 -21.56
CA SER A 280 4.17 -21.26 -22.56
C SER A 280 4.86 -21.50 -23.92
N PRO A 281 4.56 -22.58 -24.68
CA PRO A 281 5.40 -23.02 -25.80
C PRO A 281 5.34 -22.18 -27.09
N ASN A 282 4.69 -21.01 -27.11
CA ASN A 282 4.52 -20.23 -28.35
C ASN A 282 4.99 -18.78 -28.19
N MET A 283 6.09 -18.47 -28.89
CA MET A 283 6.64 -17.15 -29.20
C MET A 283 7.02 -16.26 -28.02
N VAL A 284 8.09 -16.61 -27.30
CA VAL A 284 8.84 -15.62 -26.50
C VAL A 284 9.96 -15.08 -27.39
N ALA A 285 9.99 -13.76 -27.64
CA ALA A 285 11.13 -13.13 -28.30
C ALA A 285 12.39 -13.39 -27.46
N THR A 286 13.43 -13.91 -28.09
CA THR A 286 14.70 -14.19 -27.40
C THR A 286 15.36 -12.86 -27.00
N ARG A 287 16.23 -12.84 -25.98
CA ARG A 287 17.04 -11.64 -25.63
C ARG A 287 17.67 -10.95 -26.87
N PRO A 288 18.28 -11.68 -27.82
CA PRO A 288 18.81 -11.07 -29.05
C PRO A 288 17.75 -10.54 -30.03
N ASP A 289 16.49 -11.00 -29.98
CA ASP A 289 15.40 -10.36 -30.73
C ASP A 289 15.04 -9.00 -30.12
N VAL A 290 14.92 -8.93 -28.79
CA VAL A 290 14.57 -7.69 -28.08
C VAL A 290 15.68 -6.63 -28.22
N GLU A 291 16.94 -7.04 -28.20
CA GLU A 291 18.08 -6.16 -28.46
C GLU A 291 18.04 -5.58 -29.89
N ARG A 292 17.74 -6.42 -30.90
CA ARG A 292 17.54 -5.93 -32.28
C ARG A 292 16.39 -4.94 -32.40
N MET A 293 15.26 -5.22 -31.75
CA MET A 293 14.09 -4.32 -31.76
C MET A 293 14.37 -2.96 -31.11
N THR A 294 15.31 -2.90 -30.16
CA THR A 294 15.64 -1.68 -29.41
C THR A 294 16.94 -1.00 -29.86
N GLY A 295 17.65 -1.56 -30.85
CA GLY A 295 18.94 -1.07 -31.32
C GLY A 295 18.92 0.39 -31.78
N ASP A 296 17.84 0.80 -32.45
CA ASP A 296 17.65 2.17 -32.98
C ASP A 296 17.29 3.20 -31.90
N PHE A 297 17.06 2.78 -30.66
CA PHE A 297 16.59 3.64 -29.57
C PHE A 297 17.75 4.06 -28.66
N PRO A 298 17.69 5.27 -28.06
CA PRO A 298 18.67 5.73 -27.07
C PRO A 298 18.90 4.70 -25.95
N ALA A 299 20.15 4.54 -25.53
CA ALA A 299 20.57 3.53 -24.57
C ALA A 299 19.81 3.65 -23.23
N GLU A 300 19.51 4.89 -22.83
CA GLU A 300 18.81 5.24 -21.59
C GLU A 300 17.34 4.77 -21.57
N LEU A 301 16.73 4.55 -22.75
CA LEU A 301 15.36 4.04 -22.85
C LEU A 301 15.29 2.51 -22.86
N ARG A 302 16.38 1.81 -23.18
CA ARG A 302 16.40 0.34 -23.32
C ARG A 302 15.84 -0.40 -22.11
N PRO A 303 16.13 -0.03 -20.83
CA PRO A 303 15.54 -0.71 -19.68
C PRO A 303 14.02 -0.65 -19.66
N VAL A 304 13.43 0.50 -20.03
CA VAL A 304 11.97 0.69 -20.10
C VAL A 304 11.39 -0.10 -21.28
N LEU A 305 12.07 -0.06 -22.44
CA LEU A 305 11.63 -0.76 -23.64
C LEU A 305 11.67 -2.28 -23.49
N HIS A 306 12.68 -2.83 -22.83
CA HIS A 306 12.77 -4.27 -22.56
C HIS A 306 11.56 -4.76 -21.76
N GLN A 307 11.18 -4.03 -20.70
CA GLN A 307 10.00 -4.35 -19.90
C GLN A 307 8.70 -4.18 -20.69
N ALA A 308 8.60 -3.11 -21.50
CA ALA A 308 7.44 -2.87 -22.35
C ALA A 308 7.24 -3.97 -23.39
N ILE A 309 8.31 -4.35 -24.12
CA ILE A 309 8.28 -5.38 -25.17
C ILE A 309 7.89 -6.73 -24.57
N ALA A 310 8.53 -7.14 -23.47
CA ALA A 310 8.20 -8.39 -22.79
C ALA A 310 6.70 -8.43 -22.40
N ARG A 311 6.19 -7.32 -21.86
CA ARG A 311 4.78 -7.19 -21.48
C ARG A 311 3.83 -7.24 -22.68
N LEU A 312 4.18 -6.60 -23.79
CA LEU A 312 3.36 -6.55 -25.01
C LEU A 312 3.31 -7.89 -25.75
N ILE A 313 4.43 -8.63 -25.78
CA ILE A 313 4.49 -9.98 -26.36
C ILE A 313 3.69 -10.96 -25.51
N ASP A 314 3.85 -10.92 -24.18
CA ASP A 314 3.06 -11.72 -23.25
C ASP A 314 1.56 -11.38 -23.34
N TYR A 315 1.23 -10.12 -23.61
CA TYR A 315 -0.13 -9.68 -23.84
C TYR A 315 -0.68 -10.24 -25.15
N GLN A 316 -0.08 -9.92 -26.30
CA GLN A 316 -0.63 -10.21 -27.62
C GLN A 316 0.34 -11.01 -28.50
N ASP A 317 1.42 -10.42 -29.01
CA ASP A 317 2.43 -11.09 -29.84
C ASP A 317 3.58 -10.12 -30.17
N ARG A 318 4.55 -10.59 -30.96
CA ARG A 318 5.68 -9.79 -31.46
C ARG A 318 5.24 -8.60 -32.32
N ALA A 319 4.30 -8.81 -33.25
CA ALA A 319 3.83 -7.75 -34.15
C ALA A 319 3.16 -6.60 -33.36
N TYR A 320 2.48 -6.91 -32.27
CA TYR A 320 1.91 -5.92 -31.38
C TYR A 320 2.98 -5.09 -30.65
N ALA A 321 4.10 -5.72 -30.28
CA ALA A 321 5.24 -5.00 -29.69
C ALA A 321 5.96 -4.11 -30.73
N GLU A 322 6.06 -4.53 -31.98
CA GLU A 322 6.59 -3.71 -33.08
C GLU A 322 5.71 -2.48 -33.34
N ARG A 323 4.37 -2.64 -33.36
CA ARG A 323 3.42 -1.52 -33.45
C ARG A 323 3.57 -0.50 -32.32
N TYR A 324 3.88 -0.96 -31.10
CA TYR A 324 4.17 -0.07 -29.98
C TYR A 324 5.43 0.78 -30.25
N LEU A 325 6.51 0.14 -30.73
CA LEU A 325 7.75 0.83 -31.06
C LEU A 325 7.53 1.86 -32.18
N GLU A 326 6.79 1.50 -33.23
CA GLU A 326 6.40 2.42 -34.31
C GLU A 326 5.68 3.66 -33.79
N ARG A 327 4.71 3.48 -32.88
CA ARG A 327 3.96 4.57 -32.25
C ARG A 327 4.83 5.44 -31.35
N LEU A 328 5.90 4.89 -30.77
CA LEU A 328 6.81 5.61 -29.88
C LEU A 328 7.85 6.46 -30.63
N ARG A 329 8.31 6.01 -31.81
CA ARG A 329 9.40 6.65 -32.58
C ARG A 329 9.24 8.17 -32.79
N PRO A 330 8.05 8.72 -33.12
CA PRO A 330 7.89 10.16 -33.32
C PRO A 330 8.25 11.00 -32.09
N PHE A 331 7.91 10.52 -30.89
CA PHE A 331 8.08 11.28 -29.64
C PHE A 331 9.52 11.32 -29.15
N ILE A 332 10.31 10.31 -29.49
CA ILE A 332 11.74 10.30 -29.20
C ILE A 332 12.48 11.25 -30.13
N ARG A 333 12.09 11.27 -31.41
CA ARG A 333 12.71 12.16 -32.41
C ARG A 333 12.40 13.63 -32.16
N ALA A 334 11.15 13.96 -31.82
CA ALA A 334 10.69 15.34 -31.71
C ALA A 334 10.67 15.90 -30.28
N GLY A 335 10.48 15.07 -29.25
CA GLY A 335 10.23 15.52 -27.87
C GLY A 335 11.37 15.29 -26.88
N GLY A 336 12.52 14.80 -27.34
CA GLY A 336 13.67 14.52 -26.48
C GLY A 336 13.50 13.29 -25.58
N LEU A 337 14.51 13.06 -24.74
CA LEU A 337 14.63 11.84 -23.95
C LEU A 337 13.59 11.75 -22.82
N GLU A 338 13.27 12.88 -22.17
CA GLU A 338 12.31 12.89 -21.06
C GLU A 338 10.90 12.53 -21.52
N LEU A 339 10.40 13.18 -22.58
CA LEU A 339 9.09 12.87 -23.15
C LEU A 339 9.05 11.43 -23.65
N GLY A 340 10.09 11.01 -24.39
CA GLY A 340 10.23 9.63 -24.87
C GLY A 340 10.08 8.61 -23.74
N ARG A 341 10.72 8.83 -22.59
CA ARG A 341 10.61 7.97 -21.40
C ARG A 341 9.20 7.93 -20.82
N ILE A 342 8.53 9.08 -20.73
CA ILE A 342 7.16 9.19 -20.19
C ILE A 342 6.17 8.45 -21.12
N VAL A 343 6.24 8.74 -22.41
CA VAL A 343 5.37 8.12 -23.44
C VAL A 343 5.63 6.62 -23.51
N ALA A 344 6.89 6.18 -23.55
CA ALA A 344 7.24 4.76 -23.59
C ALA A 344 6.58 3.99 -22.45
N ARG A 345 6.69 4.50 -21.21
CA ARG A 345 6.09 3.87 -20.03
C ARG A 345 4.57 3.83 -20.11
N HIS A 346 3.92 4.96 -20.36
CA HIS A 346 2.47 5.05 -20.29
C HIS A 346 1.77 4.36 -21.47
N LEU A 347 2.34 4.46 -22.67
CA LEU A 347 1.83 3.79 -23.86
C LEU A 347 1.88 2.27 -23.70
N ALA A 348 2.96 1.71 -23.16
CA ALA A 348 3.08 0.27 -22.95
C ALA A 348 2.01 -0.27 -21.98
N VAL A 349 1.77 0.47 -20.88
CA VAL A 349 0.73 0.11 -19.91
C VAL A 349 -0.66 0.22 -20.53
N TRP A 350 -0.95 1.30 -21.26
CA TRP A 350 -2.27 1.51 -21.85
C TRP A 350 -2.56 0.51 -22.97
N MET A 351 -1.60 0.22 -23.85
CA MET A 351 -1.75 -0.81 -24.90
C MET A 351 -1.92 -2.23 -24.34
N THR A 352 -1.72 -2.44 -23.04
CA THR A 352 -1.90 -3.73 -22.35
C THR A 352 -2.96 -3.63 -21.26
N TYR A 353 -4.09 -3.00 -21.61
CA TYR A 353 -5.27 -2.89 -20.76
C TYR A 353 -5.85 -4.26 -20.39
N GLU A 354 -6.50 -4.32 -19.24
CA GLU A 354 -7.09 -5.56 -18.70
C GLU A 354 -8.48 -5.79 -19.29
N ASP A 355 -8.55 -6.55 -20.37
CA ASP A 355 -9.80 -7.12 -20.90
C ASP A 355 -10.11 -8.49 -20.29
N ALA A 356 -11.31 -9.01 -20.56
CA ALA A 356 -11.73 -10.31 -20.04
C ALA A 356 -10.78 -11.45 -20.48
N ILE A 357 -10.19 -11.36 -21.67
CA ILE A 357 -9.18 -12.31 -22.17
C ILE A 357 -7.94 -12.27 -21.26
N ARG A 358 -7.43 -11.07 -20.95
CA ARG A 358 -6.23 -10.87 -20.14
C ARG A 358 -6.48 -11.26 -18.70
N VAL A 359 -7.62 -10.88 -18.13
CA VAL A 359 -8.05 -11.29 -16.78
C VAL A 359 -8.11 -12.82 -16.71
N ALA A 360 -8.67 -13.48 -17.72
CA ALA A 360 -8.69 -14.93 -17.80
C ALA A 360 -7.27 -15.54 -17.85
N GLN A 361 -6.38 -15.01 -18.70
CA GLN A 361 -4.98 -15.45 -18.78
C GLN A 361 -4.28 -15.33 -17.42
N LEU A 362 -4.50 -14.24 -16.68
CA LEU A 362 -3.89 -14.03 -15.37
C LEU A 362 -4.45 -15.00 -14.31
N LYS A 363 -5.74 -15.35 -14.38
CA LYS A 363 -6.40 -16.25 -13.43
C LYS A 363 -6.06 -17.72 -13.64
N THR A 364 -5.72 -18.13 -14.86
CA THR A 364 -5.39 -19.52 -15.22
C THR A 364 -3.89 -19.83 -15.22
N ARG A 365 -3.00 -18.84 -15.02
CA ARG A 365 -1.54 -19.06 -14.98
C ARG A 365 -1.11 -20.02 -13.87
N ALA A 366 -0.25 -20.98 -14.20
CA ALA A 366 0.36 -21.90 -13.23
C ALA A 366 1.07 -21.17 -12.08
N GLY A 367 1.92 -20.20 -12.39
CA GLY A 367 2.63 -19.41 -11.39
C GLY A 367 1.74 -18.61 -10.43
N ARG A 368 0.44 -18.41 -10.75
CA ARG A 368 -0.53 -17.85 -9.79
C ARG A 368 -0.81 -18.85 -8.67
N PHE A 369 -1.09 -20.11 -9.02
CA PHE A 369 -1.43 -21.14 -8.05
C PHE A 369 -0.23 -21.48 -7.15
N GLU A 370 0.99 -21.47 -7.69
CA GLU A 370 2.22 -21.63 -6.91
C GLU A 370 2.38 -20.51 -5.87
N ARG A 371 2.14 -19.26 -6.25
CA ARG A 371 2.17 -18.13 -5.30
C ARG A 371 1.11 -18.28 -4.22
N ILE A 372 -0.14 -18.59 -4.59
CA ILE A 372 -1.22 -18.79 -3.61
C ILE A 372 -0.87 -19.92 -2.64
N ARG A 373 -0.28 -21.02 -3.12
CA ARG A 373 0.14 -22.13 -2.26
C ARG A 373 1.22 -21.71 -1.27
N ARG A 374 2.22 -20.95 -1.73
CA ARG A 374 3.27 -20.40 -0.88
C ARG A 374 2.72 -19.44 0.17
N ASP A 375 1.83 -18.53 -0.22
CA ASP A 375 1.27 -17.51 0.66
C ASP A 375 0.35 -18.11 1.74
N VAL A 376 -0.29 -19.25 1.46
CA VAL A 376 -1.20 -19.94 2.39
C VAL A 376 -0.46 -20.96 3.28
N GLY A 377 0.82 -21.25 3.01
CA GLY A 377 1.61 -22.22 3.80
C GLY A 377 1.06 -23.67 3.75
N ALA A 378 0.23 -23.97 2.75
CA ALA A 378 -0.43 -25.26 2.60
C ALA A 378 0.37 -26.16 1.67
N GLU A 379 1.45 -26.76 2.17
CA GLU A 379 2.29 -27.68 1.39
C GLU A 379 1.61 -29.02 1.10
N ALA A 380 0.59 -29.40 1.89
CA ALA A 380 -0.10 -30.69 1.78
C ALA A 380 -1.64 -30.65 1.85
N ARG A 381 -2.28 -29.46 1.86
CA ARG A 381 -3.75 -29.32 1.96
C ARG A 381 -4.39 -28.90 0.65
N GLU A 382 -5.62 -29.33 0.42
CA GLU A 382 -6.42 -28.90 -0.73
C GLU A 382 -6.72 -27.40 -0.62
N ILE A 383 -6.31 -26.63 -1.63
CA ILE A 383 -6.59 -25.20 -1.73
C ILE A 383 -7.73 -25.03 -2.73
N VAL A 384 -8.85 -24.47 -2.28
CA VAL A 384 -9.97 -24.09 -3.16
C VAL A 384 -9.94 -22.59 -3.39
N VAL A 385 -9.69 -22.17 -4.63
CA VAL A 385 -9.67 -20.76 -5.01
C VAL A 385 -10.98 -20.41 -5.69
N THR A 386 -11.75 -19.51 -5.07
CA THR A 386 -12.97 -18.94 -5.65
C THR A 386 -12.69 -17.52 -6.16
N ASP A 387 -12.79 -17.34 -7.46
CA ASP A 387 -12.68 -16.04 -8.12
C ASP A 387 -14.06 -15.39 -8.20
N PHE A 388 -14.19 -14.22 -7.57
CA PHE A 388 -15.36 -13.35 -7.66
C PHE A 388 -15.20 -12.45 -8.88
N LEU A 389 -16.08 -12.60 -9.86
CA LEU A 389 -16.11 -11.84 -11.10
C LEU A 389 -17.43 -11.08 -11.19
N LYS A 390 -17.39 -9.85 -11.70
CA LYS A 390 -18.60 -9.06 -11.95
C LYS A 390 -18.50 -8.37 -13.32
N PRO A 391 -18.48 -9.15 -14.42
CA PRO A 391 -18.46 -8.58 -15.77
C PRO A 391 -19.67 -7.70 -16.00
N ASP A 392 -19.42 -6.45 -16.38
CA ASP A 392 -20.44 -5.55 -16.90
C ASP A 392 -20.65 -5.79 -18.42
N LEU A 393 -21.65 -5.13 -18.99
CA LEU A 393 -21.94 -5.29 -20.42
C LEU A 393 -20.71 -4.97 -21.29
N ASP A 394 -19.88 -4.00 -20.92
CA ASP A 394 -18.67 -3.62 -21.68
C ASP A 394 -17.65 -4.72 -21.73
N GLU A 395 -17.48 -5.42 -20.62
CA GLU A 395 -16.56 -6.54 -20.54
C GLU A 395 -17.07 -7.72 -21.37
N ILE A 396 -18.39 -7.88 -21.50
CA ILE A 396 -19.02 -8.96 -22.28
C ILE A 396 -18.88 -8.71 -23.79
N TYR A 397 -19.43 -7.61 -24.31
CA TYR A 397 -19.34 -7.33 -25.75
C TYR A 397 -17.97 -6.80 -26.17
N GLY A 398 -17.16 -6.28 -25.23
CA GLY A 398 -15.84 -5.75 -25.50
C GLY A 398 -14.83 -6.77 -26.04
N VAL A 399 -15.07 -8.06 -25.79
CA VAL A 399 -14.28 -9.18 -26.34
C VAL A 399 -14.66 -9.50 -27.78
N LEU A 400 -15.88 -9.16 -28.20
CA LEU A 400 -16.42 -9.52 -29.50
C LEU A 400 -15.92 -8.57 -30.61
N PRO A 401 -15.85 -9.03 -31.86
CA PRO A 401 -15.43 -8.20 -32.99
C PRO A 401 -16.27 -6.93 -33.14
N TYR A 402 -15.60 -5.77 -33.27
CA TYR A 402 -16.23 -4.45 -33.29
C TYR A 402 -17.44 -4.36 -34.23
N ARG A 403 -17.31 -4.90 -35.46
CA ARG A 403 -18.34 -4.79 -36.50
C ARG A 403 -19.66 -5.47 -36.11
N LEU A 404 -19.61 -6.53 -35.31
CA LEU A 404 -20.79 -7.30 -34.93
C LEU A 404 -21.58 -6.61 -33.81
N VAL A 405 -20.87 -5.97 -32.88
CA VAL A 405 -21.47 -5.45 -31.65
C VAL A 405 -21.64 -3.93 -31.63
N ALA A 406 -21.01 -3.18 -32.53
CA ALA A 406 -21.07 -1.70 -32.51
C ALA A 406 -22.51 -1.11 -32.51
N PRO A 407 -23.50 -1.62 -33.26
CA PRO A 407 -24.87 -1.13 -33.15
C PRO A 407 -25.48 -1.37 -31.77
N PHE A 408 -25.25 -2.57 -31.21
CA PHE A 408 -25.74 -2.94 -29.89
C PHE A 408 -25.05 -2.15 -28.77
N ALA A 409 -23.74 -1.97 -28.86
CA ALA A 409 -22.97 -1.17 -27.90
C ALA A 409 -23.47 0.28 -27.84
N ARG A 410 -23.70 0.92 -29.00
CA ARG A 410 -24.29 2.26 -29.08
C ARG A 410 -25.70 2.35 -28.50
N TRP A 411 -26.50 1.31 -28.68
CA TRP A 411 -27.81 1.22 -28.02
C TRP A 411 -27.65 1.09 -26.50
N ALA A 412 -26.74 0.24 -26.03
CA ALA A 412 -26.47 0.02 -24.61
C ALA A 412 -25.94 1.29 -23.92
N GLU A 413 -25.07 2.07 -24.58
CA GLU A 413 -24.61 3.39 -24.15
C GLU A 413 -25.76 4.36 -23.91
N ARG A 414 -26.71 4.43 -24.84
CA ARG A 414 -27.88 5.32 -24.73
C ARG A 414 -28.83 4.85 -23.63
N ARG A 415 -28.99 3.54 -23.47
CA ARG A 415 -29.94 2.94 -22.54
C ARG A 415 -29.44 2.96 -21.08
N TRP A 416 -28.13 2.83 -20.89
CA TRP A 416 -27.45 2.87 -19.59
C TRP A 416 -26.19 3.74 -19.67
N PRO A 417 -26.36 5.08 -19.64
CA PRO A 417 -25.23 6.02 -19.69
C PRO A 417 -24.36 5.96 -18.42
N HIS A 418 -24.94 5.55 -17.29
CA HIS A 418 -24.24 5.39 -16.01
C HIS A 418 -24.61 4.02 -15.41
N GLY A 419 -23.63 3.28 -14.85
CA GLY A 419 -23.87 2.03 -14.12
C GLY A 419 -24.47 0.92 -14.99
N ARG A 420 -23.68 0.36 -15.90
CA ARG A 420 -24.12 -0.71 -16.80
C ARG A 420 -24.50 -1.98 -16.02
N PRO A 421 -25.52 -2.75 -16.46
CA PRO A 421 -25.85 -4.04 -15.87
C PRO A 421 -24.62 -4.93 -15.79
N ALA A 422 -24.42 -5.57 -14.64
CA ALA A 422 -23.30 -6.46 -14.40
C ALA A 422 -23.77 -7.78 -13.81
N LEU A 423 -23.12 -8.85 -14.23
CA LEU A 423 -23.46 -10.22 -13.83
C LEU A 423 -22.44 -10.70 -12.80
N GLY A 424 -22.85 -10.76 -11.53
CA GLY A 424 -22.02 -11.35 -10.47
C GLY A 424 -21.86 -12.86 -10.70
N GLN A 425 -20.61 -13.34 -10.67
CA GLN A 425 -20.27 -14.74 -10.90
C GLN A 425 -19.19 -15.19 -9.92
N HIS A 426 -19.40 -16.35 -9.30
CA HIS A 426 -18.40 -17.00 -8.45
C HIS A 426 -17.88 -18.23 -9.19
N VAL A 427 -16.61 -18.19 -9.57
CA VAL A 427 -15.97 -19.27 -10.33
C VAL A 427 -14.91 -19.93 -9.47
N ARG A 428 -15.07 -21.23 -9.20
CA ARG A 428 -14.03 -22.01 -8.52
C ARG A 428 -12.98 -22.42 -9.56
N THR A 429 -11.90 -21.64 -9.67
CA THR A 429 -10.87 -21.86 -10.69
C THR A 429 -9.98 -23.07 -10.39
N THR A 430 -10.15 -23.70 -9.21
CA THR A 430 -9.51 -24.98 -8.86
C THR A 430 -10.29 -26.20 -9.34
N THR A 431 -11.55 -26.06 -9.75
CA THR A 431 -12.28 -27.18 -10.36
C THR A 431 -12.00 -27.22 -11.86
N VAL A 432 -12.07 -28.42 -12.45
CA VAL A 432 -11.87 -28.61 -13.90
C VAL A 432 -12.86 -27.75 -14.71
N SER A 433 -14.13 -27.72 -14.32
CA SER A 433 -15.17 -26.95 -15.03
C SER A 433 -14.97 -25.44 -14.91
N GLY A 434 -14.59 -24.95 -13.72
CA GLY A 434 -14.32 -23.54 -13.49
C GLY A 434 -13.06 -23.07 -14.22
N TYR A 435 -11.98 -23.85 -14.14
CA TYR A 435 -10.75 -23.62 -14.90
C TYR A 435 -11.02 -23.60 -16.39
N LEU A 436 -11.71 -24.61 -16.94
CA LEU A 436 -12.01 -24.70 -18.37
C LEU A 436 -12.81 -23.50 -18.85
N ARG A 437 -13.83 -23.05 -18.09
CA ARG A 437 -14.64 -21.87 -18.41
C ARG A 437 -13.79 -20.60 -18.56
N VAL A 438 -12.87 -20.36 -17.61
CA VAL A 438 -11.98 -19.19 -17.68
C VAL A 438 -10.93 -19.38 -18.77
N TRP A 439 -10.39 -20.59 -18.91
CA TRP A 439 -9.38 -20.92 -19.91
C TRP A 439 -9.87 -20.76 -21.35
N LEU A 440 -11.12 -21.12 -21.64
CA LEU A 440 -11.74 -20.93 -22.97
C LEU A 440 -11.72 -19.45 -23.40
N LEU A 441 -11.88 -18.50 -22.47
CA LEU A 441 -11.77 -17.07 -22.78
C LEU A 441 -10.37 -16.68 -23.24
N THR A 442 -9.33 -17.39 -22.79
CA THR A 442 -7.94 -17.11 -23.22
C THR A 442 -7.70 -17.45 -24.68
N LEU A 443 -8.48 -18.39 -25.24
CA LEU A 443 -8.40 -18.78 -26.65
C LEU A 443 -8.89 -17.66 -27.60
N LEU A 444 -9.62 -16.67 -27.06
CA LEU A 444 -10.09 -15.51 -27.83
C LEU A 444 -8.99 -14.44 -28.02
N ARG A 445 -7.76 -14.67 -27.55
CA ARG A 445 -6.60 -13.78 -27.75
C ARG A 445 -6.41 -13.29 -29.20
N PRO A 446 -6.57 -14.10 -30.26
CA PRO A 446 -6.44 -13.63 -31.64
C PRO A 446 -7.53 -12.63 -32.05
N LEU A 447 -8.69 -12.65 -31.40
CA LEU A 447 -9.79 -11.71 -31.66
C LEU A 447 -9.58 -10.34 -31.00
N ARG A 448 -8.67 -10.25 -30.02
CA ARG A 448 -8.43 -9.02 -29.26
C ARG A 448 -8.16 -7.81 -30.17
N PRO A 449 -7.26 -7.84 -31.17
CA PRO A 449 -6.97 -6.65 -31.98
C PRO A 449 -8.17 -6.11 -32.78
N ILE A 450 -9.17 -6.94 -33.04
CA ILE A 450 -10.39 -6.58 -33.77
C ILE A 450 -11.60 -6.37 -32.84
N SER A 451 -11.41 -6.52 -31.53
CA SER A 451 -12.50 -6.45 -30.56
C SER A 451 -13.01 -5.01 -30.41
N TYR A 452 -14.26 -4.89 -29.96
CA TYR A 452 -14.86 -3.58 -29.71
C TYR A 452 -14.04 -2.75 -28.72
N ARG A 453 -13.63 -3.38 -27.60
CA ARG A 453 -12.81 -2.73 -26.58
C ARG A 453 -11.44 -2.29 -27.12
N ALA A 454 -10.80 -3.10 -27.96
CA ALA A 454 -9.53 -2.69 -28.56
C ALA A 454 -9.67 -1.44 -29.43
N ARG A 455 -10.78 -1.34 -30.19
CA ARG A 455 -11.06 -0.18 -31.03
C ARG A 455 -11.23 1.09 -30.21
N GLU A 456 -11.99 1.04 -29.12
CA GLU A 456 -12.18 2.17 -28.21
C GLU A 456 -10.85 2.59 -27.57
N GLU A 457 -10.14 1.64 -26.94
CA GLU A 457 -8.88 1.92 -26.24
C GLU A 457 -7.84 2.54 -27.18
N HIS A 458 -7.68 1.99 -28.39
CA HIS A 458 -6.76 2.55 -29.37
C HIS A 458 -7.20 3.92 -29.88
N SER A 459 -8.50 4.20 -29.96
CA SER A 459 -8.98 5.54 -30.33
C SER A 459 -8.64 6.59 -29.27
N HIS A 460 -8.71 6.24 -27.97
CA HIS A 460 -8.25 7.12 -26.90
C HIS A 460 -6.74 7.29 -26.92
N ILE A 461 -5.98 6.22 -27.14
CA ILE A 461 -4.52 6.29 -27.29
C ILE A 461 -4.15 7.19 -28.48
N ASP A 462 -4.82 7.06 -29.61
CA ASP A 462 -4.55 7.87 -30.80
C ASP A 462 -4.84 9.36 -30.54
N ARG A 463 -5.96 9.69 -29.87
CA ARG A 463 -6.28 11.06 -29.44
C ARG A 463 -5.22 11.63 -28.49
N TRP A 464 -4.77 10.83 -27.52
CA TRP A 464 -3.73 11.21 -26.58
C TRP A 464 -2.39 11.48 -27.26
N LEU A 465 -1.93 10.57 -28.12
CA LEU A 465 -0.68 10.73 -28.87
C LEU A 465 -0.75 11.95 -29.79
N ALA A 466 -1.87 12.19 -30.46
CA ALA A 466 -2.07 13.39 -31.27
C ALA A 466 -1.98 14.68 -30.44
N ALA A 467 -2.58 14.70 -29.25
CA ALA A 467 -2.48 15.83 -28.33
C ALA A 467 -1.03 16.11 -27.89
N ILE A 468 -0.27 15.06 -27.56
CA ILE A 468 1.17 15.21 -27.23
C ILE A 468 1.92 15.81 -28.42
N THR A 469 1.70 15.30 -29.64
CA THR A 469 2.36 15.83 -30.85
C THR A 469 2.08 17.31 -31.05
N ARG A 470 0.84 17.76 -30.81
CA ARG A 470 0.49 19.19 -30.86
C ARG A 470 1.25 19.99 -29.81
N CYS A 471 1.29 19.51 -28.57
CA CYS A 471 2.01 20.18 -27.50
C CYS A 471 3.52 20.23 -27.73
N VAL A 472 4.13 19.23 -28.36
CA VAL A 472 5.56 19.25 -28.71
C VAL A 472 5.91 20.42 -29.64
N ALA A 473 4.99 20.82 -30.51
CA ALA A 473 5.19 21.98 -31.39
C ALA A 473 5.07 23.33 -30.66
N TRP A 474 4.53 23.35 -29.44
CA TRP A 474 4.32 24.54 -28.63
C TRP A 474 5.35 24.66 -27.50
N ASP A 475 5.38 23.66 -26.61
CA ASP A 475 6.24 23.60 -25.44
C ASP A 475 6.50 22.16 -24.99
N GLY A 476 7.78 21.81 -24.82
CA GLY A 476 8.20 20.47 -24.42
C GLY A 476 7.75 20.09 -22.99
N ALA A 477 7.69 21.05 -22.07
CA ALA A 477 7.25 20.80 -20.70
C ALA A 477 5.73 20.53 -20.62
N LEU A 478 4.93 21.27 -21.39
CA LEU A 478 3.51 21.01 -21.59
C LEU A 478 3.27 19.63 -22.20
N ALA A 479 4.04 19.25 -23.22
CA ALA A 479 3.96 17.92 -23.81
C ALA A 479 4.22 16.82 -22.77
N CYS A 480 5.16 17.02 -21.85
CA CYS A 480 5.41 16.10 -20.75
C CYS A 480 4.23 15.99 -19.77
N GLU A 481 3.56 17.08 -19.41
CA GLU A 481 2.37 17.03 -18.55
C GLU A 481 1.18 16.35 -19.24
N VAL A 482 0.94 16.65 -20.53
CA VAL A 482 -0.09 15.96 -21.32
C VAL A 482 0.22 14.47 -21.46
N ALA A 483 1.50 14.09 -21.63
CA ALA A 483 1.91 12.69 -21.61
C ALA A 483 1.68 12.03 -20.24
N ARG A 484 1.86 12.75 -19.13
CA ARG A 484 1.55 12.24 -17.77
C ARG A 484 0.06 12.06 -17.52
N ALA A 485 -0.83 12.69 -18.29
CA ALA A 485 -2.29 12.55 -18.15
C ALA A 485 -2.78 11.10 -18.34
N ALA A 486 -2.06 10.27 -19.10
CA ALA A 486 -2.36 8.84 -19.24
C ALA A 486 -2.36 8.07 -17.90
N GLN A 487 -1.78 8.64 -16.83
CA GLN A 487 -1.89 8.10 -15.47
C GLN A 487 -3.32 8.05 -14.93
N LEU A 488 -4.23 8.87 -15.49
CA LEU A 488 -5.62 8.86 -15.11
C LEU A 488 -6.33 7.61 -15.64
N VAL A 489 -5.91 7.04 -16.77
CA VAL A 489 -6.63 5.94 -17.42
C VAL A 489 -6.36 4.60 -16.72
N LYS A 490 -7.11 4.32 -15.65
CA LYS A 490 -6.96 3.15 -14.76
C LYS A 490 -8.31 2.57 -14.33
N GLY A 491 -8.25 1.37 -13.75
CA GLY A 491 -9.43 0.66 -13.24
C GLY A 491 -10.17 -0.14 -14.31
N TYR A 492 -11.33 -0.68 -13.90
CA TYR A 492 -12.25 -1.48 -14.72
C TYR A 492 -13.70 -0.98 -14.51
N GLY A 493 -14.63 -1.39 -15.38
CA GLY A 493 -16.04 -1.00 -15.33
C GLY A 493 -16.29 0.50 -15.13
N ASP A 494 -17.13 0.85 -14.15
CA ASP A 494 -17.48 2.24 -13.81
C ASP A 494 -16.28 3.10 -13.43
N VAL A 495 -15.29 2.54 -12.72
CA VAL A 495 -14.07 3.28 -12.35
C VAL A 495 -13.32 3.69 -13.60
N ARG A 496 -13.16 2.78 -14.57
CA ARG A 496 -12.49 3.09 -15.83
C ARG A 496 -13.24 4.17 -16.61
N ARG A 497 -14.56 4.05 -16.74
CA ARG A 497 -15.40 5.06 -17.42
C ARG A 497 -15.25 6.44 -16.80
N ARG A 498 -15.35 6.53 -15.47
CA ARG A 498 -15.17 7.78 -14.72
C ARG A 498 -13.80 8.39 -14.97
N MET A 499 -12.76 7.57 -14.85
CA MET A 499 -11.37 8.02 -15.01
C MET A 499 -11.01 8.42 -16.45
N VAL A 500 -11.57 7.74 -17.45
CA VAL A 500 -11.47 8.14 -18.87
C VAL A 500 -12.21 9.46 -19.10
N GLY A 501 -13.37 9.68 -18.45
CA GLY A 501 -14.06 10.96 -18.48
C GLY A 501 -13.21 12.12 -17.93
N HIS A 502 -12.52 11.90 -16.80
CA HIS A 502 -11.54 12.88 -16.28
C HIS A 502 -10.39 13.13 -17.25
N PHE A 503 -9.86 12.06 -17.86
CA PHE A 503 -8.79 12.14 -18.86
C PHE A 503 -9.21 12.97 -20.08
N ASP A 504 -10.38 12.69 -20.67
CA ASP A 504 -10.88 13.40 -21.85
C ASP A 504 -11.13 14.89 -21.51
N ARG A 505 -11.71 15.17 -20.33
CA ARG A 505 -11.97 16.55 -19.87
C ARG A 505 -10.70 17.37 -19.67
N ILE A 506 -9.67 16.80 -19.03
CA ILE A 506 -8.42 17.54 -18.82
C ILE A 506 -7.68 17.75 -20.13
N LEU A 507 -7.67 16.74 -21.01
CA LEU A 507 -7.02 16.83 -22.32
C LEU A 507 -7.63 17.95 -23.15
N GLU A 508 -8.95 18.01 -23.24
CA GLU A 508 -9.66 19.06 -23.96
C GLU A 508 -9.42 20.45 -23.36
N THR A 509 -9.53 20.58 -22.04
CA THR A 509 -9.38 21.89 -21.37
C THR A 509 -7.97 22.43 -21.52
N VAL A 510 -6.94 21.59 -21.31
CA VAL A 510 -5.53 21.99 -21.43
C VAL A 510 -5.20 22.37 -22.87
N LEU A 511 -5.68 21.62 -23.86
CA LEU A 511 -5.44 21.95 -25.27
C LEU A 511 -6.08 23.29 -25.66
N ARG A 512 -7.32 23.56 -25.23
CA ARG A 512 -7.99 24.85 -25.51
C ARG A 512 -7.26 26.03 -24.86
N LEU A 513 -6.78 25.86 -23.63
CA LEU A 513 -5.99 26.89 -22.94
C LEU A 513 -4.65 27.12 -23.65
N ALA A 514 -3.95 26.04 -24.02
CA ALA A 514 -2.69 26.10 -24.73
C ALA A 514 -2.82 26.74 -26.12
N GLU A 515 -3.91 26.47 -26.86
CA GLU A 515 -4.18 27.12 -28.14
C GLU A 515 -4.30 28.65 -28.01
N ARG A 516 -4.90 29.12 -26.92
CA ARG A 516 -5.02 30.55 -26.63
C ARG A 516 -3.68 31.16 -26.20
N GLU A 517 -2.94 30.49 -25.32
CA GLU A 517 -1.59 30.92 -24.94
C GLU A 517 -0.66 30.98 -26.15
N ALA A 518 -0.73 30.00 -27.06
CA ALA A 518 0.01 30.01 -28.31
C ALA A 518 -0.36 31.22 -29.20
N ALA A 519 -1.65 31.57 -29.27
CA ALA A 519 -2.12 32.71 -30.06
C ALA A 519 -1.70 34.07 -29.47
N THR A 520 -1.55 34.18 -28.15
CA THR A 520 -1.14 35.42 -27.46
C THR A 520 0.35 35.51 -27.18
N GLY A 521 1.14 34.48 -27.54
CA GLY A 521 2.58 34.42 -27.25
C GLY A 521 2.91 34.15 -25.77
N GLY A 522 2.01 33.48 -25.05
CA GLY A 522 2.20 33.07 -23.65
C GLY A 522 3.25 31.96 -23.48
N ASP A 523 3.67 31.74 -22.24
CA ASP A 523 4.72 30.78 -21.86
C ASP A 523 4.19 29.37 -21.50
N PHE A 524 2.90 29.13 -21.71
CA PHE A 524 2.17 27.89 -21.40
C PHE A 524 2.11 27.52 -19.90
N GLU A 525 2.45 28.43 -18.99
CA GLU A 525 2.48 28.12 -17.55
C GLU A 525 1.09 27.81 -17.00
N ALA A 526 0.05 28.49 -17.48
CA ALA A 526 -1.32 28.21 -17.04
C ALA A 526 -1.76 26.81 -17.47
N SER A 527 -1.47 26.42 -18.71
CA SER A 527 -1.72 25.06 -19.23
C SER A 527 -0.96 23.97 -18.46
N ARG A 528 0.33 24.19 -18.18
CA ARG A 528 1.16 23.25 -17.40
C ARG A 528 0.63 23.09 -15.98
N SER A 529 0.38 24.21 -15.31
CA SER A 529 -0.13 24.23 -13.93
C SER A 529 -1.50 23.56 -13.81
N LEU A 530 -2.40 23.82 -14.76
CA LEU A 530 -3.71 23.17 -14.83
C LEU A 530 -3.57 21.65 -14.98
N ALA A 531 -2.77 21.19 -15.94
CA ALA A 531 -2.56 19.77 -16.19
C ALA A 531 -2.00 19.05 -14.95
N ALA A 532 -0.98 19.63 -14.31
CA ALA A 532 -0.34 19.07 -13.13
C ALA A 532 -1.28 19.04 -11.91
N ARG A 533 -1.96 20.17 -11.61
CA ARG A 533 -2.87 20.29 -10.46
C ARG A 533 -4.10 19.42 -10.59
N TYR A 534 -4.73 19.41 -11.77
CA TYR A 534 -5.89 18.57 -12.02
C TYR A 534 -5.54 17.09 -11.86
N ARG A 535 -4.44 16.65 -12.47
CA ARG A 535 -3.95 15.27 -12.34
C ARG A 535 -3.69 14.92 -10.87
N ALA A 536 -3.06 15.82 -10.10
CA ALA A 536 -2.80 15.59 -8.69
C ALA A 536 -4.10 15.43 -7.88
N LEU A 537 -5.10 16.28 -8.10
CA LEU A 537 -6.39 16.22 -7.42
C LEU A 537 -7.15 14.92 -7.74
N VAL A 538 -7.25 14.53 -9.02
CA VAL A 538 -7.95 13.29 -9.40
C VAL A 538 -7.23 12.06 -8.83
N LEU A 539 -5.89 12.07 -8.80
CA LEU A 539 -5.11 10.97 -8.24
C LEU A 539 -5.20 10.84 -6.71
N GLN A 540 -5.65 11.87 -5.98
CA GLN A 540 -5.91 11.80 -4.54
C GLN A 540 -7.16 10.97 -4.21
N GLY A 541 -8.02 10.71 -5.19
CA GLY A 541 -9.20 9.85 -5.05
C GLY A 541 -10.53 10.61 -5.16
N PRO A 542 -11.67 9.90 -4.98
CA PRO A 542 -13.00 10.39 -5.31
C PRO A 542 -13.39 11.71 -4.64
N GLU A 543 -13.00 11.92 -3.38
CA GLU A 543 -13.31 13.14 -2.62
C GLU A 543 -12.69 14.41 -3.23
N SER A 544 -11.58 14.26 -3.96
CA SER A 544 -10.86 15.37 -4.60
C SER A 544 -11.24 15.58 -6.06
N GLU A 545 -12.05 14.68 -6.65
CA GLU A 545 -12.54 14.79 -8.03
C GLU A 545 -13.44 16.03 -8.22
N THR A 546 -14.25 16.38 -7.22
CA THR A 546 -15.09 17.60 -7.25
C THR A 546 -14.24 18.86 -7.32
N LYS A 547 -13.14 18.91 -6.54
CA LYS A 547 -12.19 20.04 -6.59
C LYS A 547 -11.52 20.16 -7.95
N ALA A 548 -11.19 19.02 -8.57
CA ALA A 548 -10.65 19.00 -9.93
C ALA A 548 -11.67 19.55 -10.94
N ALA A 549 -12.95 19.20 -10.81
CA ALA A 549 -14.01 19.74 -11.65
C ALA A 549 -14.19 21.25 -11.49
N THR A 550 -14.13 21.77 -10.26
CA THR A 550 -14.17 23.22 -9.97
C THR A 550 -12.98 23.94 -10.59
N LEU A 551 -11.76 23.39 -10.44
CA LEU A 551 -10.55 23.95 -11.05
C LEU A 551 -10.69 24.14 -12.57
N VAL A 552 -11.24 23.14 -13.26
CA VAL A 552 -11.51 23.25 -14.71
C VAL A 552 -12.57 24.31 -15.00
N ALA A 553 -13.66 24.36 -14.22
CA ALA A 553 -14.71 25.35 -14.43
C ALA A 553 -14.22 26.79 -14.22
N GLU A 554 -13.43 27.04 -13.18
CA GLU A 554 -12.80 28.35 -12.94
C GLU A 554 -11.85 28.75 -14.06
N THR A 555 -11.06 27.79 -14.56
CA THR A 555 -10.14 28.05 -15.68
C THR A 555 -10.92 28.38 -16.95
N LEU A 556 -11.95 27.58 -17.28
CA LEU A 556 -12.80 27.82 -18.45
C LEU A 556 -13.60 29.13 -18.34
N GLY A 557 -13.96 29.59 -17.14
CA GLY A 557 -14.64 30.87 -16.96
C GLY A 557 -13.73 32.09 -17.05
N ARG A 558 -12.41 31.91 -16.92
CA ARG A 558 -11.39 32.96 -17.14
C ARG A 558 -10.97 33.04 -18.61
N LEU A 559 -11.22 31.98 -19.38
CA LEU A 559 -11.12 31.93 -20.84
C LEU A 559 -12.40 32.52 -21.44
#